data_AF-A0A657LYK0-F1
#
_entry.id   AF-A0A657LYK0-F1
#
_cell.length_a   1.000
_cell.length_b   1.000
_cell.length_c   1.000
_cell.angle_alpha   90.00
_cell.angle_beta   90.00
_cell.angle_gamma   90.00
#
_symmetry.space_group_name_H-M   'P 1'
#
loop_
_entity.id
_entity.type
_entity.pdbx_description
1 polymer ?
#
loop_
_entity_poly.entity_id
_entity_poly.type
_entity_poly.pdbx_seq_one_letter_code
_entity_poly.pdbx_strand_id
1 'polypeptide(L)'
;MFPKDFYRTKLSGPEHSGVSSVDDQITQHIEDNPMNIPAPTGVPGDMTRSLECEHHFSAPIRILIDQAVSAGWTAMEVFTAIEEVVKDQRQAQMLDPDPAEASEEIASVET
;
A
#
# COMPACT_ATOMS: atom_id res chain seq x y z
N MET A 1 -14.26 -16.68 -2.23
CA MET A 1 -15.21 -15.79 -1.53
C MET A 1 -14.93 -15.89 -0.04
N PHE A 2 -14.20 -14.91 0.53
CA PHE A 2 -13.83 -14.93 1.95
C PHE A 2 -14.93 -14.33 2.83
N PRO A 3 -15.28 -14.91 4.00
CA PRO A 3 -16.35 -14.42 4.87
C PRO A 3 -15.98 -13.10 5.58
N LYS A 4 -16.97 -12.22 5.79
CA LYS A 4 -16.84 -10.81 6.20
C LYS A 4 -16.82 -10.55 7.72
N ASP A 5 -16.72 -11.57 8.58
CA ASP A 5 -17.03 -11.43 10.01
C ASP A 5 -15.82 -11.28 10.95
N PHE A 6 -14.63 -10.92 10.43
CA PHE A 6 -13.41 -10.96 11.24
C PHE A 6 -13.14 -9.73 12.14
N TYR A 7 -13.91 -8.65 12.03
CA TYR A 7 -13.64 -7.40 12.77
C TYR A 7 -14.63 -7.12 13.90
N ARG A 8 -14.68 -7.99 14.92
CA ARG A 8 -15.38 -7.68 16.17
C ARG A 8 -14.57 -8.05 17.40
N THR A 9 -13.68 -7.16 17.80
CA THR A 9 -13.07 -7.19 19.13
C THR A 9 -13.49 -5.96 19.91
N LYS A 10 -14.23 -6.21 21.00
CA LYS A 10 -14.60 -5.24 22.04
C LYS A 10 -13.37 -4.98 22.91
N LEU A 11 -13.02 -3.72 23.15
CA LEU A 11 -12.17 -3.34 24.28
C LEU A 11 -12.85 -2.24 25.10
N SER A 12 -13.22 -2.64 26.31
CA SER A 12 -13.61 -1.84 27.46
C SER A 12 -12.36 -1.20 28.08
N GLY A 13 -12.47 0.02 28.63
CA GLY A 13 -11.38 0.87 29.16
C GLY A 13 -10.59 0.31 30.37
N PRO A 14 -9.74 1.12 31.07
CA PRO A 14 -10.02 2.51 31.48
C PRO A 14 -8.85 3.51 31.32
N GLU A 15 -9.20 4.78 31.54
CA GLU A 15 -8.34 5.95 31.72
C GLU A 15 -7.21 5.81 32.76
N HIS A 16 -6.02 6.36 32.48
CA HIS A 16 -5.13 6.95 33.48
C HIS A 16 -4.24 8.03 32.86
N SER A 17 -4.37 9.25 33.39
CA SER A 17 -3.51 10.40 33.14
C SER A 17 -2.09 10.16 33.70
N GLY A 18 -1.08 10.56 32.94
CA GLY A 18 0.31 10.61 33.37
C GLY A 18 1.16 11.32 32.34
N VAL A 19 1.32 12.63 32.50
CA VAL A 19 2.22 13.47 31.69
C VAL A 19 3.65 13.15 32.11
N SER A 20 4.43 12.53 31.22
CA SER A 20 5.88 12.41 31.36
C SER A 20 6.54 12.76 30.04
N SER A 21 7.30 13.86 30.07
CA SER A 21 8.19 14.38 29.04
C SER A 21 8.97 13.27 28.31
N VAL A 22 8.69 13.06 27.02
CA VAL A 22 9.38 12.09 26.14
C VAL A 22 9.56 12.67 24.72
N ASP A 23 9.91 13.95 24.60
CA ASP A 23 10.00 14.65 23.30
C ASP A 23 11.30 14.38 22.50
N ASP A 24 12.18 13.47 22.92
CA ASP A 24 13.45 13.22 22.21
C ASP A 24 13.73 11.74 21.86
N GLN A 25 12.75 10.83 22.00
CA GLN A 25 12.94 9.41 21.66
C GLN A 25 11.89 8.82 20.69
N ILE A 26 11.01 9.64 20.11
CA ILE A 26 9.90 9.16 19.25
C ILE A 26 10.25 9.22 17.75
N THR A 27 11.46 9.66 17.37
CA THR A 27 11.83 9.80 15.94
C THR A 27 12.63 8.62 15.38
N GLN A 28 13.03 7.64 16.19
CA GLN A 28 13.92 6.53 15.75
C GLN A 28 13.26 5.13 15.71
N HIS A 29 11.94 5.06 15.56
CA HIS A 29 11.22 3.77 15.46
C HIS A 29 10.24 3.68 14.28
N ILE A 30 10.40 4.56 13.29
CA ILE A 30 9.59 4.55 12.05
C ILE A 30 10.34 3.83 10.89
N GLU A 31 11.60 3.45 11.08
CA GLU A 31 12.47 3.00 9.97
C GLU A 31 12.37 1.51 9.61
N ASP A 32 11.67 0.67 10.39
CA ASP A 32 11.55 -0.77 10.13
C ASP A 32 10.09 -1.22 9.91
N ASN A 33 9.25 -0.39 9.29
CA ASN A 33 7.98 -0.90 8.75
C ASN A 33 8.24 -1.47 7.34
N PRO A 34 8.22 -2.81 7.13
CA PRO A 34 8.47 -3.42 5.82
C PRO A 34 7.46 -3.02 4.74
N MET A 35 6.40 -2.29 5.10
CA MET A 35 5.33 -1.86 4.22
C MET A 35 5.31 -0.35 3.95
N ASN A 36 6.38 0.39 4.27
CA ASN A 36 6.48 1.80 3.89
C ASN A 36 6.99 1.94 2.43
N ILE A 37 6.11 2.34 1.52
CA ILE A 37 6.42 2.56 0.10
C ILE A 37 6.49 4.08 -0.14
N PRO A 38 7.67 4.67 -0.38
CA PRO A 38 7.78 6.10 -0.63
C PRO A 38 7.23 6.47 -2.02
N ALA A 39 6.81 7.72 -2.18
CA ALA A 39 6.43 8.25 -3.48
C ALA A 39 7.64 8.27 -4.42
N PRO A 40 7.48 7.95 -5.72
CA PRO A 40 8.56 8.03 -6.67
C PRO A 40 8.98 9.49 -6.90
N THR A 41 10.28 9.71 -7.03
CA THR A 41 10.91 11.03 -7.25
C THR A 41 11.02 11.39 -8.73
N GLY A 42 11.03 10.40 -9.63
CA GLY A 42 11.06 10.62 -11.07
C GLY A 42 9.80 11.29 -11.63
N VAL A 43 9.95 11.96 -12.78
CA VAL A 43 8.83 12.60 -13.51
C VAL A 43 7.95 11.54 -14.17
N PRO A 44 6.60 11.65 -14.10
CA PRO A 44 5.70 10.72 -14.80
C PRO A 44 6.06 10.57 -16.29
N GLY A 45 6.09 9.33 -16.78
CA GLY A 45 6.47 9.01 -18.17
C GLY A 45 7.97 8.75 -18.38
N ASP A 46 8.83 9.06 -17.41
CA ASP A 46 10.25 8.70 -17.47
C ASP A 46 10.46 7.22 -17.12
N MET A 47 11.29 6.52 -17.89
CA MET A 47 11.71 5.15 -17.60
C MET A 47 12.33 5.01 -16.21
N THR A 48 13.08 6.02 -15.75
CA THR A 48 13.70 6.00 -14.42
C THR A 48 12.65 5.94 -13.31
N ARG A 49 11.50 6.61 -13.49
CA ARG A 49 10.39 6.56 -12.53
C ARG A 49 9.76 5.17 -12.48
N SER A 50 9.59 4.51 -13.63
CA SER A 50 9.04 3.14 -13.67
C SER A 50 9.94 2.16 -12.91
N LEU A 51 11.25 2.23 -13.12
CA LEU A 51 12.23 1.41 -12.40
C LEU A 51 12.23 1.69 -10.89
N GLU A 52 12.05 2.95 -10.50
CA GLU A 52 11.93 3.35 -9.09
C GLU A 52 10.67 2.74 -8.45
N CYS A 53 9.52 2.81 -9.13
CA CYS A 53 8.29 2.16 -8.67
C CYS A 53 8.50 0.65 -8.50
N GLU A 54 9.07 -0.03 -9.50
CA GLU A 54 9.37 -1.46 -9.43
C GLU A 54 10.28 -1.80 -8.23
N HIS A 55 11.29 -0.98 -7.98
CA HIS A 55 12.20 -1.15 -6.87
C HIS A 55 11.46 -1.08 -5.53
N HIS A 56 10.62 -0.05 -5.32
CA HIS A 56 9.88 0.16 -4.08
C HIS A 56 8.87 -0.95 -3.80
N PHE A 57 8.25 -1.53 -4.84
CA PHE A 57 7.32 -2.65 -4.68
C PHE A 57 8.02 -4.01 -4.50
N SER A 58 9.29 -4.14 -4.90
CA SER A 58 9.97 -5.43 -4.92
C SER A 58 10.09 -6.10 -3.54
N ALA A 59 10.44 -5.34 -2.49
CA ALA A 59 10.59 -5.88 -1.14
C ALA A 59 9.25 -6.23 -0.48
N PRO A 60 8.22 -5.35 -0.47
CA PRO A 60 6.90 -5.68 0.04
C PRO A 60 6.28 -6.92 -0.62
N ILE A 61 6.42 -7.08 -1.94
CA ILE A 61 5.87 -8.23 -2.66
C ILE A 61 6.58 -9.53 -2.24
N ARG A 62 7.91 -9.51 -2.08
CA ARG A 62 8.66 -10.69 -1.59
C ARG A 62 8.21 -11.11 -0.21
N ILE A 63 8.03 -10.15 0.71
CA ILE A 63 7.56 -10.42 2.07
C ILE A 63 6.16 -11.05 2.04
N LEU A 64 5.26 -10.53 1.20
CA LEU A 64 3.92 -11.10 1.02
C LEU A 64 3.98 -12.55 0.50
N ILE A 65 4.87 -12.81 -0.47
CA ILE A 65 5.07 -14.15 -1.02
C ILE A 65 5.61 -15.10 0.05
N ASP A 66 6.64 -14.69 0.78
CA ASP A 66 7.27 -15.51 1.83
C ASP A 66 6.27 -15.84 2.94
N GLN A 67 5.42 -14.88 3.32
CA GLN A 67 4.35 -15.09 4.30
C GLN A 67 3.32 -16.12 3.82
N ALA A 68 2.85 -16.01 2.58
CA ALA A 68 1.86 -16.93 2.04
C ALA A 68 2.43 -18.34 1.84
N VAL A 69 3.67 -18.45 1.36
CA VAL A 69 4.38 -19.74 1.24
C VAL A 69 4.60 -20.38 2.61
N SER A 70 4.99 -19.59 3.62
CA SER A 70 5.13 -20.06 5.00
C SER A 70 3.80 -20.53 5.60
N ALA A 71 2.67 -20.02 5.11
CA ALA A 71 1.33 -20.47 5.47
C ALA A 71 0.86 -21.71 4.68
N GLY A 72 1.71 -22.28 3.80
CA GLY A 72 1.45 -23.52 3.07
C GLY A 72 0.94 -23.35 1.64
N TRP A 73 0.94 -22.14 1.09
CA TRP A 73 0.58 -21.90 -0.30
C TRP A 73 1.75 -22.27 -1.21
N THR A 74 1.47 -22.76 -2.41
CA THR A 74 2.50 -22.84 -3.44
C THR A 74 2.81 -21.45 -3.98
N ALA A 75 4.06 -21.20 -4.38
CA ALA A 75 4.43 -19.91 -4.97
C ALA A 75 3.55 -19.53 -6.18
N MET A 76 3.13 -20.53 -6.99
CA MET A 76 2.27 -20.31 -8.15
C MET A 76 0.86 -19.84 -7.77
N GLU A 77 0.27 -20.41 -6.72
CA GLU A 77 -1.02 -19.93 -6.19
C GLU A 77 -0.92 -18.48 -5.72
N VAL A 78 0.19 -18.13 -5.06
CA VAL A 78 0.40 -16.76 -4.57
C VAL A 78 0.54 -15.78 -5.75
N PHE A 79 1.36 -16.10 -6.75
CA PHE A 79 1.48 -15.25 -7.95
C PHE A 79 0.13 -15.08 -8.65
N THR A 80 -0.62 -16.16 -8.81
CA THR A 80 -1.95 -16.11 -9.42
C THR A 80 -2.90 -15.21 -8.63
N ALA A 81 -2.90 -15.33 -7.29
CA ALA A 81 -3.74 -14.49 -6.43
C ALA A 81 -3.36 -13.00 -6.51
N ILE A 82 -2.06 -12.68 -6.51
CA ILE A 82 -1.57 -11.29 -6.64
C ILE A 82 -2.00 -10.70 -7.99
N GLU A 83 -1.83 -11.45 -9.08
CA GLU A 83 -2.22 -11.00 -10.42
C GLU A 83 -3.72 -10.68 -10.51
N GLU A 84 -4.59 -11.56 -10.00
CA GLU A 84 -6.04 -11.35 -10.04
C GLU A 84 -6.46 -10.16 -9.18
N VAL A 85 -5.88 -9.99 -7.98
CA VAL A 85 -6.16 -8.84 -7.12
C VAL A 85 -5.76 -7.52 -7.78
N VAL A 86 -4.60 -7.47 -8.45
CA VAL A 86 -4.15 -6.27 -9.18
C VAL A 86 -5.06 -5.98 -10.39
N LYS A 87 -5.50 -7.01 -11.12
CA LYS A 87 -6.46 -6.85 -12.23
C LYS A 87 -7.78 -6.27 -11.73
N ASP A 88 -8.34 -6.81 -10.66
CA ASP A 88 -9.60 -6.36 -10.07
C ASP A 88 -9.50 -4.89 -9.60
N GLN A 89 -8.41 -4.52 -8.93
CA GLN A 89 -8.17 -3.14 -8.49
C GLN A 89 -8.06 -2.18 -9.67
N ARG A 90 -7.35 -2.56 -10.74
CA ARG A 90 -7.24 -1.75 -11.95
C ARG A 90 -8.60 -1.56 -12.62
N GLN A 91 -9.43 -2.60 -12.66
CA GLN A 91 -10.79 -2.50 -13.20
C GLN A 91 -11.66 -1.57 -12.36
N ALA A 92 -11.56 -1.65 -11.02
CA ALA A 92 -12.29 -0.74 -10.14
C ALA A 92 -11.90 0.73 -10.38
N GLN A 93 -10.59 1.03 -10.51
CA GLN A 93 -10.09 2.37 -10.82
C GLN A 93 -10.57 2.91 -12.18
N MET A 94 -10.80 2.03 -13.16
CA MET A 94 -11.36 2.44 -14.46
C MET A 94 -12.87 2.75 -14.39
N LEU A 95 -13.61 2.08 -13.50
CA LEU A 95 -15.05 2.26 -13.34
C LEU A 95 -15.41 3.50 -12.53
N ASP A 96 -14.57 3.85 -11.55
CA ASP A 96 -14.71 5.04 -10.71
C ASP A 96 -13.33 5.68 -10.52
N PRO A 97 -12.83 6.43 -11.53
CA PRO A 97 -11.57 7.13 -11.39
C PRO A 97 -11.72 8.19 -10.30
N ASP A 98 -10.79 8.21 -9.35
CA ASP A 98 -10.73 9.26 -8.34
C ASP A 98 -10.74 10.63 -9.04
N PRO A 99 -11.63 11.57 -8.67
CA PRO A 99 -11.70 12.90 -9.31
C PRO A 99 -10.37 13.66 -9.31
N ALA A 100 -9.43 13.32 -8.41
CA ALA A 100 -8.09 13.88 -8.40
C ALA A 100 -7.27 13.51 -9.65
N GLU A 101 -7.45 12.31 -10.21
CA GLU A 101 -6.74 11.84 -11.40
C GLU A 101 -7.40 12.32 -12.72
N ALA A 102 -8.67 12.76 -12.66
CA ALA A 102 -9.39 13.32 -13.81
C ALA A 102 -9.09 14.81 -14.08
N SER A 103 -8.32 15.47 -13.21
CA SER A 103 -8.21 16.94 -13.17
C SER A 103 -7.10 17.56 -14.04
N GLU A 104 -6.28 16.77 -14.76
CA GLU A 104 -5.16 17.32 -15.57
C GLU A 104 -5.43 17.46 -17.09
N GLU A 105 -6.58 17.02 -17.63
CA GLU A 105 -6.81 17.03 -19.09
C GLU A 105 -7.51 18.30 -19.65
N ILE A 106 -7.95 19.26 -18.83
CA ILE A 106 -8.70 20.44 -19.30
C ILE A 106 -7.95 21.78 -19.11
N ALA A 107 -6.74 21.90 -19.64
CA ALA A 107 -6.06 23.20 -19.73
C ALA A 107 -5.13 23.31 -20.95
N SER A 108 -5.62 23.06 -22.16
CA SER A 108 -4.87 23.39 -23.39
C SER A 108 -5.74 23.67 -24.63
N VAL A 109 -6.97 24.15 -24.45
CA VAL A 109 -7.76 24.69 -25.59
C VAL A 109 -8.29 26.08 -25.29
N GLU A 110 -7.41 27.07 -25.27
CA GLU A 110 -7.76 28.46 -25.58
C GLU A 110 -6.48 29.28 -25.75
N THR A 111 -6.00 29.47 -26.99
CA THR A 111 -5.87 30.80 -27.64
C THR A 111 -5.56 30.65 -29.13
#